data_AF-D2W447-F1
#
_entry.id   AF-D2W447-F1
#
_cell.length_a   1.000
_cell.length_b   1.000
_cell.length_c   1.000
_cell.angle_alpha   90.00
_cell.angle_beta   90.00
_cell.angle_gamma   90.00
#
_symmetry.space_group_name_H-M   'P 1'
#
loop_
_entity.id
_entity.type
_entity.pdbx_description
1 polymer ?
#
loop_
_entity_poly.entity_id
_entity_poly.type
_entity_poly.pdbx_seq_one_letter_code
_entity_poly.pdbx_strand_id
1 'polypeptide(L)'
;MVSIFDLWDHKPVVLAIFSIHFKEKRQPLRAVSKRLRNDKEVVMAAFEKDYSQFKYASSELRADREFVLLLARSFGDIGLVLEYISSDLTSDKDFMSGLFEADSKGFGYFPIELRSDKDFVLQIIGKSTYDLNLEFLRHLSDNLKADKEIVLKAVFPNEYSTQQLDIYLNNDREIALTAVRKERLVFRFLSKELQSDEEIQKYMIESFGNDLVNSKKRNKI
;
A
#
# COMPACT_ATOMS: atom_id res chain seq x y z
N MET A 1 -20.53 -43.31 -16.19
CA MET A 1 -19.11 -43.04 -15.85
C MET A 1 -18.92 -41.55 -16.12
N VAL A 2 -18.86 -40.72 -15.07
CA VAL A 2 -18.65 -39.27 -15.23
C VAL A 2 -17.22 -39.09 -15.76
N SER A 3 -17.06 -38.47 -16.91
CA SER A 3 -15.75 -38.22 -17.49
C SER A 3 -14.96 -37.33 -16.54
N ILE A 4 -13.63 -37.50 -16.45
CA ILE A 4 -12.78 -36.59 -15.68
C ILE A 4 -12.92 -35.13 -16.16
N PHE A 5 -13.34 -34.95 -17.42
CA PHE A 5 -13.65 -33.64 -18.00
C PHE A 5 -14.97 -33.03 -17.47
N ASP A 6 -15.94 -33.85 -17.08
CA ASP A 6 -17.24 -33.37 -16.56
C ASP A 6 -17.09 -32.85 -15.12
N LEU A 7 -16.08 -33.32 -14.37
CA LEU A 7 -15.81 -32.89 -12.99
C LEU A 7 -15.45 -31.39 -12.93
N TRP A 8 -14.76 -30.88 -13.95
CA TRP A 8 -14.31 -29.50 -14.02
C TRP A 8 -15.38 -28.49 -14.45
N ASP A 9 -16.60 -28.95 -14.71
CA ASP A 9 -17.77 -28.11 -15.00
C ASP A 9 -18.82 -28.11 -13.86
N HIS A 10 -18.62 -28.94 -12.84
CA HIS A 10 -19.54 -29.08 -11.71
C HIS A 10 -19.04 -28.30 -10.48
N LYS A 11 -19.65 -27.13 -10.21
CA LYS A 11 -19.20 -26.18 -9.17
C LYS A 11 -18.94 -26.81 -7.79
N PRO A 12 -19.87 -27.57 -7.17
CA PRO A 12 -19.59 -28.22 -5.88
C PRO A 12 -18.37 -29.15 -5.89
N VAL A 13 -18.11 -29.84 -7.00
CA VAL A 13 -16.97 -30.73 -7.14
C VAL A 13 -15.70 -29.91 -7.26
N VAL A 14 -15.70 -28.86 -8.09
CA VAL A 14 -14.56 -27.94 -8.24
C VAL A 14 -14.20 -27.27 -6.90
N LEU A 15 -15.18 -26.77 -6.16
CA LEU A 15 -14.95 -26.16 -4.85
C LEU A 15 -14.39 -27.16 -3.85
N ALA A 16 -14.96 -28.38 -3.77
CA ALA A 16 -14.42 -29.44 -2.91
C ALA A 16 -12.98 -29.81 -3.29
N ILE A 17 -12.66 -29.86 -4.58
CA ILE A 17 -11.31 -30.08 -5.10
C ILE A 17 -10.37 -28.95 -4.65
N PHE A 18 -10.79 -27.69 -4.68
CA PHE A 18 -9.98 -26.54 -4.24
C PHE A 18 -9.77 -26.49 -2.72
N SER A 19 -10.69 -27.04 -1.94
CA SER A 19 -10.56 -27.16 -0.49
C SER A 19 -9.51 -28.20 -0.06
N ILE A 20 -9.14 -29.13 -0.93
CA ILE A 20 -8.11 -30.14 -0.64
C ILE A 20 -6.72 -29.54 -0.86
N HIS A 21 -5.79 -29.83 0.06
CA HIS A 21 -4.42 -29.31 -0.01
C HIS A 21 -3.67 -29.89 -1.22
N PHE A 22 -3.38 -29.07 -2.23
CA PHE A 22 -2.52 -29.45 -3.34
C PHE A 22 -1.05 -29.32 -2.92
N LYS A 23 -0.32 -30.44 -2.89
CA LYS A 23 1.12 -30.45 -2.59
C LYS A 23 2.00 -29.83 -3.69
N GLU A 24 1.45 -29.49 -4.86
CA GLU A 24 2.21 -28.93 -5.98
C GLU A 24 1.44 -27.80 -6.67
N LYS A 25 2.20 -26.95 -7.41
CA LYS A 25 1.82 -25.77 -8.21
C LYS A 25 0.76 -26.04 -9.31
N ARG A 26 -0.32 -26.73 -8.97
CA ARG A 26 -1.43 -26.93 -9.89
C ARG A 26 -2.07 -25.59 -10.13
N GLN A 27 -2.35 -25.30 -11.39
CA GLN A 27 -3.18 -24.18 -11.80
C GLN A 27 -4.59 -24.66 -12.12
N PRO A 28 -5.36 -25.10 -11.10
CA PRO A 28 -6.58 -25.85 -11.34
C PRO A 28 -7.64 -24.99 -12.03
N LEU A 29 -7.60 -23.66 -11.86
CA LEU A 29 -8.55 -22.77 -12.52
C LEU A 29 -8.43 -22.84 -14.05
N ARG A 30 -7.25 -23.16 -14.61
CA ARG A 30 -7.07 -23.35 -16.06
C ARG A 30 -7.89 -24.53 -16.62
N ALA A 31 -8.08 -25.59 -15.81
CA ALA A 31 -8.80 -26.80 -16.21
C ALA A 31 -10.31 -26.66 -16.07
N VAL A 32 -10.77 -25.70 -15.26
CA VAL A 32 -12.18 -25.42 -15.00
C VAL A 32 -12.87 -24.85 -16.26
N SER A 33 -14.16 -25.18 -16.42
CA SER A 33 -14.97 -24.71 -17.55
C SER A 33 -15.02 -23.19 -17.63
N LYS A 34 -15.20 -22.64 -18.84
CA LYS A 34 -15.28 -21.18 -19.06
C LYS A 34 -16.34 -20.52 -18.16
N ARG A 35 -17.49 -21.18 -17.97
CA ARG A 35 -18.58 -20.71 -17.12
C ARG A 35 -18.13 -20.55 -15.66
N LEU A 36 -17.42 -21.54 -15.13
CA LEU A 36 -16.94 -21.52 -13.75
C LEU A 36 -15.70 -20.63 -13.56
N ARG A 37 -14.93 -20.35 -14.61
CA ARG A 37 -13.90 -19.29 -14.59
C ARG A 37 -14.49 -17.87 -14.54
N ASN A 38 -15.79 -17.73 -14.75
CA ASN A 38 -16.55 -16.50 -14.56
C ASN A 38 -17.38 -16.51 -13.26
N ASP A 39 -17.23 -17.54 -12.41
CA ASP A 39 -17.91 -17.63 -11.12
C ASP A 39 -17.02 -17.05 -10.01
N LYS A 40 -17.49 -15.99 -9.35
CA LYS A 40 -16.72 -15.26 -8.32
C LYS A 40 -16.26 -16.17 -7.18
N GLU A 41 -17.10 -17.10 -6.75
CA GLU A 41 -16.80 -18.01 -5.62
C GLU A 41 -15.72 -19.02 -6.03
N VAL A 42 -15.82 -19.58 -7.23
CA VAL A 42 -14.80 -20.50 -7.76
C VAL A 42 -13.45 -19.79 -7.95
N VAL A 43 -13.46 -18.60 -8.54
CA VAL A 43 -12.23 -17.82 -8.75
C VAL A 43 -11.61 -17.41 -7.42
N MET A 44 -12.42 -16.98 -6.44
CA MET A 44 -11.94 -16.62 -5.11
C MET A 44 -11.34 -17.82 -4.36
N ALA A 45 -11.97 -18.99 -4.41
CA ALA A 45 -11.45 -20.21 -3.80
C ALA A 45 -10.12 -20.66 -4.43
N ALA A 46 -9.97 -20.50 -5.76
CA ALA A 46 -8.69 -20.73 -6.42
C ALA A 46 -7.62 -19.70 -6.01
N PHE A 47 -8.03 -18.43 -5.97
CA PHE A 47 -7.17 -17.30 -5.62
C PHE A 47 -6.58 -17.47 -4.23
N GLU A 48 -7.39 -17.79 -3.21
CA GLU A 48 -6.94 -18.01 -1.83
C GLU A 48 -5.75 -19.00 -1.73
N LYS A 49 -5.66 -19.98 -2.63
CA LYS A 49 -4.58 -20.97 -2.63
C LYS A 49 -3.33 -20.49 -3.37
N ASP A 50 -3.50 -19.73 -4.44
CA ASP A 50 -2.43 -19.22 -5.29
C ASP A 50 -2.93 -18.01 -6.09
N TYR A 51 -2.37 -16.83 -5.83
CA TYR A 51 -2.84 -15.60 -6.47
C TYR A 51 -2.59 -15.60 -7.99
N SER A 52 -1.61 -16.39 -8.45
CA SER A 52 -1.32 -16.56 -9.88
C SER A 52 -2.44 -17.27 -10.64
N GLN A 53 -3.43 -17.86 -9.96
CA GLN A 53 -4.63 -18.40 -10.59
C GLN A 53 -5.47 -17.31 -11.27
N PHE A 54 -5.41 -16.06 -10.79
CA PHE A 54 -6.29 -14.98 -11.26
C PHE A 54 -6.19 -14.74 -12.77
N LYS A 55 -5.03 -14.99 -13.38
CA LYS A 55 -4.84 -14.90 -14.84
C LYS A 55 -5.75 -15.80 -15.67
N TYR A 56 -6.31 -16.84 -15.06
CA TYR A 56 -7.25 -17.75 -15.71
C TYR A 56 -8.71 -17.33 -15.57
N ALA A 57 -9.03 -16.38 -14.69
CA ALA A 57 -10.37 -15.83 -14.58
C ALA A 57 -10.84 -15.24 -15.92
N SER A 58 -12.16 -15.19 -16.12
CA SER A 58 -12.77 -14.57 -17.28
C SER A 58 -12.32 -13.11 -17.43
N SER A 59 -12.34 -12.60 -18.67
CA SER A 59 -12.11 -11.18 -18.94
C SER A 59 -13.07 -10.28 -18.14
N GLU A 60 -14.30 -10.74 -17.96
CA GLU A 60 -15.38 -10.06 -17.28
C GLU A 60 -15.07 -9.90 -15.79
N LEU A 61 -14.59 -10.96 -15.11
CA LEU A 61 -14.16 -10.84 -13.70
C LEU A 61 -12.85 -10.07 -13.54
N ARG A 62 -11.94 -10.13 -14.53
CA ARG A 62 -10.71 -9.31 -14.53
C ARG A 62 -10.98 -7.82 -14.80
N ALA A 63 -12.16 -7.48 -15.31
CA ALA A 63 -12.64 -6.11 -15.48
C ALA A 63 -13.68 -5.72 -14.40
N ASP A 64 -14.04 -6.63 -13.48
CA ASP A 64 -15.03 -6.36 -12.45
C ASP A 64 -14.39 -5.61 -11.27
N ARG A 65 -14.64 -4.29 -11.25
CA ARG A 65 -14.17 -3.35 -10.23
C ARG A 65 -14.40 -3.86 -8.81
N GLU A 66 -15.63 -4.26 -8.50
CA GLU A 66 -16.04 -4.66 -7.14
C GLU A 66 -15.41 -5.99 -6.75
N PHE A 67 -15.28 -6.91 -7.70
CA PHE A 67 -14.63 -8.19 -7.42
C PHE A 67 -13.12 -8.02 -7.14
N VAL A 68 -12.42 -7.19 -7.91
CA VAL A 68 -10.99 -6.94 -7.67
C VAL A 68 -10.76 -6.23 -6.32
N LEU A 69 -11.58 -5.23 -5.99
CA LEU A 69 -11.51 -4.57 -4.67
C LEU A 69 -11.82 -5.54 -3.53
N LEU A 70 -12.75 -6.48 -3.73
CA LEU A 70 -13.04 -7.52 -2.75
C LEU A 70 -11.82 -8.43 -2.53
N LEU A 71 -11.15 -8.88 -3.60
CA LEU A 71 -9.91 -9.68 -3.48
C LEU A 71 -8.83 -8.92 -2.69
N ALA A 72 -8.61 -7.64 -3.00
CA ALA A 72 -7.64 -6.80 -2.31
C ALA A 72 -7.91 -6.73 -0.80
N ARG A 73 -9.16 -6.46 -0.41
CA ARG A 73 -9.57 -6.36 1.01
C ARG A 73 -9.51 -7.70 1.74
N SER A 74 -9.82 -8.81 1.06
CA SER A 74 -9.89 -10.12 1.70
C SER A 74 -8.53 -10.76 1.92
N PHE A 75 -7.58 -10.56 1.01
CA PHE A 75 -6.35 -11.35 0.97
C PHE A 75 -5.06 -10.52 1.12
N GLY A 76 -5.10 -9.23 0.76
CA GLY A 76 -3.90 -8.40 0.63
C GLY A 76 -2.93 -8.93 -0.44
N ASP A 77 -1.87 -8.16 -0.72
CA ASP A 77 -0.84 -8.46 -1.72
C ASP A 77 -1.41 -8.61 -3.15
N ILE A 78 -2.16 -7.57 -3.56
CA ILE A 78 -2.85 -7.51 -4.85
C ILE A 78 -1.90 -7.29 -6.05
N GLY A 79 -0.59 -7.25 -5.80
CA GLY A 79 0.42 -6.96 -6.82
C GLY A 79 0.34 -7.88 -8.04
N LEU A 80 0.11 -9.18 -7.80
CA LEU A 80 -0.03 -10.18 -8.87
C LEU A 80 -1.35 -10.07 -9.63
N VAL A 81 -2.38 -9.43 -9.07
CA VAL A 81 -3.67 -9.22 -9.74
C VAL A 81 -3.59 -8.07 -10.73
N LEU A 82 -2.82 -7.02 -10.41
CA LEU A 82 -2.62 -5.86 -11.27
C LEU A 82 -2.06 -6.22 -12.66
N GLU A 83 -1.27 -7.28 -12.77
CA GLU A 83 -0.77 -7.78 -14.06
C GLU A 83 -1.89 -8.25 -15.00
N TYR A 84 -3.04 -8.68 -14.46
CA TYR A 84 -4.08 -9.36 -15.25
C TYR A 84 -5.41 -8.62 -15.34
N ILE A 85 -5.63 -7.55 -14.58
CA ILE A 85 -6.85 -6.73 -14.71
C ILE A 85 -6.88 -5.99 -16.06
N SER A 86 -8.07 -5.56 -16.49
CA SER A 86 -8.22 -4.81 -17.73
C SER A 86 -7.49 -3.46 -17.70
N SER A 87 -7.02 -3.00 -18.87
CA SER A 87 -6.41 -1.67 -19.04
C SER A 87 -7.31 -0.54 -18.53
N ASP A 88 -8.62 -0.67 -18.72
CA ASP A 88 -9.62 0.33 -18.30
C ASP A 88 -9.57 0.55 -16.79
N LEU A 89 -9.45 -0.53 -16.00
CA LEU A 89 -9.27 -0.44 -14.55
C LEU A 89 -7.90 0.16 -14.18
N THR A 90 -6.81 -0.27 -14.83
CA THR A 90 -5.47 0.27 -14.52
C THR A 90 -5.34 1.77 -14.80
N SER A 91 -6.11 2.29 -15.75
CA SER A 91 -6.13 3.72 -16.13
C SER A 91 -7.16 4.54 -15.34
N ASP A 92 -8.09 3.89 -14.65
CA ASP A 92 -9.07 4.54 -13.78
C ASP A 92 -8.43 4.93 -12.43
N LYS A 93 -8.11 6.21 -12.28
CA LYS A 93 -7.51 6.76 -11.05
C LYS A 93 -8.39 6.60 -9.82
N ASP A 94 -9.71 6.61 -9.96
CA ASP A 94 -10.63 6.42 -8.84
C ASP A 94 -10.65 4.96 -8.40
N PHE A 95 -10.59 4.02 -9.36
CA PHE A 95 -10.39 2.61 -9.05
C PHE A 95 -9.06 2.39 -8.34
N MET A 96 -7.96 2.91 -8.90
CA MET A 96 -6.62 2.72 -8.33
C MET A 96 -6.50 3.36 -6.94
N SER A 97 -7.20 4.48 -6.69
CA SER A 97 -7.31 5.05 -5.34
C SER A 97 -8.01 4.10 -4.37
N GLY A 98 -9.18 3.55 -4.75
CA GLY A 98 -9.91 2.59 -3.93
C GLY A 98 -9.14 1.28 -3.72
N LEU A 99 -8.32 0.87 -4.70
CA LEU A 99 -7.45 -0.29 -4.60
C LEU A 99 -6.32 -0.06 -3.60
N PHE A 100 -5.72 1.14 -3.62
CA PHE A 100 -4.72 1.54 -2.65
C PHE A 100 -5.26 1.57 -1.22
N GLU A 101 -6.48 2.07 -1.03
CA GLU A 101 -7.17 2.05 0.26
C GLU A 101 -7.44 0.61 0.74
N ALA A 102 -7.72 -0.31 -0.17
CA ALA A 102 -7.93 -1.72 0.15
C ALA A 102 -6.63 -2.47 0.50
N ASP A 103 -5.53 -2.17 -0.21
CA ASP A 103 -4.22 -2.78 0.00
C ASP A 103 -3.08 -1.86 -0.46
N SER A 104 -2.58 -1.03 0.46
CA SER A 104 -1.48 -0.11 0.17
C SER A 104 -0.12 -0.80 0.00
N LYS A 105 0.03 -2.06 0.44
CA LYS A 105 1.28 -2.83 0.28
C LYS A 105 1.56 -3.17 -1.18
N GLY A 106 0.51 -3.33 -1.99
CA GLY A 106 0.58 -3.59 -3.41
C GLY A 106 1.01 -2.39 -4.27
N PHE A 107 1.22 -1.20 -3.69
CA PHE A 107 1.49 0.03 -4.46
C PHE A 107 2.72 -0.07 -5.38
N GLY A 108 3.73 -0.87 -5.03
CA GLY A 108 4.90 -1.11 -5.88
C GLY A 108 4.58 -1.67 -7.26
N TYR A 109 3.42 -2.31 -7.42
CA TYR A 109 2.94 -2.89 -8.67
C TYR A 109 2.03 -1.93 -9.46
N PHE A 110 1.73 -0.74 -8.94
CA PHE A 110 0.93 0.24 -9.67
C PHE A 110 1.68 0.72 -10.92
N PRO A 111 0.95 1.13 -11.98
CA PRO A 111 1.54 1.74 -13.17
C PRO A 111 2.56 2.82 -12.80
N ILE A 112 3.70 2.83 -13.49
CA ILE A 112 4.80 3.76 -13.20
C ILE A 112 4.35 5.22 -13.37
N GLU A 113 3.40 5.46 -14.27
CA GLU A 113 2.78 6.74 -14.54
C GLU A 113 2.08 7.26 -13.27
N LEU A 114 1.34 6.40 -12.56
CA LEU A 114 0.68 6.77 -11.30
C LEU A 114 1.67 6.94 -10.16
N ARG A 115 2.72 6.10 -10.10
CA ARG A 115 3.79 6.23 -9.08
C ARG A 115 4.66 7.48 -9.27
N SER A 116 4.56 8.12 -10.42
CA SER A 116 5.26 9.36 -10.77
C SER A 116 4.31 10.56 -10.89
N ASP A 117 3.02 10.36 -10.67
CA ASP A 117 1.98 11.39 -10.74
C ASP A 117 1.77 12.01 -9.35
N LYS A 118 2.27 13.23 -9.19
CA LYS A 118 2.17 13.97 -7.93
C LYS A 118 0.72 14.17 -7.47
N ASP A 119 -0.19 14.49 -8.38
CA ASP A 119 -1.59 14.79 -8.03
C ASP A 119 -2.30 13.52 -7.55
N PHE A 120 -2.05 12.39 -8.22
CA PHE A 120 -2.55 11.09 -7.78
C PHE A 120 -2.00 10.71 -6.40
N VAL A 121 -0.70 10.88 -6.18
CA VAL A 121 -0.06 10.57 -4.89
C VAL A 121 -0.61 11.44 -3.76
N LEU A 122 -0.78 12.74 -4.01
CA LEU A 122 -1.39 13.65 -3.04
C LEU A 122 -2.85 13.32 -2.76
N GLN A 123 -3.60 12.88 -3.77
CA GLN A 123 -4.97 12.41 -3.60
C GLN A 123 -5.05 11.19 -2.67
N ILE A 124 -4.24 10.15 -2.90
CA ILE A 124 -4.28 8.94 -2.05
C ILE A 124 -3.83 9.24 -0.63
N ILE A 125 -2.83 10.12 -0.43
CA ILE A 125 -2.41 10.57 0.89
C ILE A 125 -3.55 11.33 1.59
N GLY A 126 -4.24 12.22 0.88
CA GLY A 126 -5.32 13.03 1.44
C GLY A 126 -6.57 12.21 1.80
N LYS A 127 -6.82 11.10 1.11
CA LYS A 127 -7.94 10.17 1.40
C LYS A 127 -7.59 9.12 2.46
N SER A 128 -6.31 8.80 2.61
CA SER A 128 -5.87 7.75 3.53
C SER A 128 -6.12 8.16 4.98
N THR A 129 -6.73 7.24 5.73
CA THR A 129 -6.92 7.36 7.18
C THR A 129 -5.59 7.13 7.91
N TYR A 130 -5.59 7.30 9.23
CA TYR A 130 -4.43 7.31 10.14
C TYR A 130 -3.47 6.09 10.09
N ASP A 131 -3.72 5.09 9.25
CA ASP A 131 -2.99 3.82 9.15
C ASP A 131 -2.26 3.66 7.80
N LEU A 132 -1.95 4.78 7.14
CA LEU A 132 -1.20 4.79 5.88
C LEU A 132 0.19 4.19 6.08
N ASN A 133 0.38 2.98 5.57
CA ASN A 133 1.69 2.32 5.52
C ASN A 133 2.66 3.10 4.63
N LEU A 134 3.64 3.79 5.21
CA LEU A 134 4.61 4.64 4.50
C LEU A 134 5.58 3.87 3.57
N GLU A 135 5.54 2.53 3.56
CA GLU A 135 6.31 1.71 2.60
C GLU A 135 6.02 2.09 1.14
N PHE A 136 4.80 2.55 0.83
CA PHE A 136 4.44 2.96 -0.54
C PHE A 136 5.35 4.08 -1.08
N LEU A 137 5.85 4.96 -0.21
CA LEU A 137 6.74 6.07 -0.58
C LEU A 137 8.04 5.56 -1.23
N ARG A 138 8.50 4.34 -0.89
CA ARG A 138 9.72 3.74 -1.48
C ARG A 138 9.56 3.43 -2.96
N HIS A 139 8.33 3.29 -3.44
CA HIS A 139 8.01 2.95 -4.82
C HIS A 139 7.74 4.17 -5.71
N LEU A 140 7.71 5.37 -5.14
CA LEU A 140 7.59 6.61 -5.90
C LEU A 140 8.83 6.84 -6.78
N SER A 141 8.67 7.67 -7.81
CA SER A 141 9.83 8.17 -8.56
C SER A 141 10.72 9.05 -7.67
N ASP A 142 12.02 9.14 -8.00
CA ASP A 142 12.99 9.81 -7.12
C ASP A 142 12.69 11.29 -6.90
N ASN A 143 12.11 11.97 -7.90
CA ASN A 143 11.63 13.34 -7.76
C ASN A 143 10.45 13.47 -6.77
N LEU A 144 9.57 12.47 -6.66
CA LEU A 144 8.44 12.49 -5.72
C LEU A 144 8.82 11.99 -4.33
N LYS A 145 9.81 11.10 -4.21
CA LYS A 145 10.39 10.72 -2.91
C LYS A 145 10.97 11.92 -2.16
N ALA A 146 11.58 12.85 -2.89
CA ALA A 146 12.13 14.09 -2.36
C ALA A 146 11.11 15.26 -2.37
N ASP A 147 9.88 15.05 -2.83
CA ASP A 147 8.89 16.11 -2.86
C ASP A 147 8.42 16.41 -1.44
N LYS A 148 8.76 17.63 -0.99
CA LYS A 148 8.46 18.09 0.36
C LYS A 148 6.97 18.01 0.68
N GLU A 149 6.09 18.32 -0.25
CA GLU A 149 4.66 18.32 0.01
C GLU A 149 4.15 16.91 0.28
N ILE A 150 4.59 15.94 -0.53
CA ILE A 150 4.27 14.52 -0.37
C ILE A 150 4.76 14.01 0.98
N VAL A 151 6.05 14.23 1.30
CA VAL A 151 6.65 13.74 2.56
C VAL A 151 5.90 14.33 3.75
N LEU A 152 5.68 15.65 3.77
CA LEU A 152 4.98 16.29 4.88
C LEU A 152 3.53 15.79 4.99
N LYS A 153 2.79 15.69 3.88
CA LYS A 153 1.40 15.21 3.94
C LYS A 153 1.28 13.73 4.28
N ALA A 154 2.25 12.88 3.95
CA ALA A 154 2.22 11.48 4.32
C ALA A 154 2.56 11.26 5.82
N VAL A 155 3.42 12.12 6.37
CA VAL A 155 3.95 11.98 7.73
C VAL A 155 3.06 12.62 8.80
N PHE A 156 2.56 13.82 8.56
CA PHE A 156 1.88 14.62 9.59
C PHE A 156 0.42 14.27 9.94
N PRO A 157 -0.35 13.51 9.14
CA PRO A 157 -1.65 13.01 9.59
C PRO A 157 -1.51 11.96 10.70
N ASN A 158 -0.38 11.23 10.74
CA ASN A 158 -0.19 10.08 11.59
C ASN A 158 0.63 10.46 12.84
N GLU A 159 -0.03 10.85 13.93
CA GLU A 159 0.57 11.21 15.24
C GLU A 159 1.55 10.14 15.78
N TYR A 160 1.53 8.91 15.24
CA TYR A 160 2.29 7.75 15.72
C TYR A 160 3.38 7.22 14.76
N SER A 161 3.58 7.81 13.57
CA SER A 161 4.41 7.20 12.51
C SER A 161 5.92 7.46 12.62
N THR A 162 6.44 7.82 13.80
CA THR A 162 7.78 8.41 13.90
C THR A 162 8.96 7.45 13.75
N GLN A 163 8.74 6.13 13.80
CA GLN A 163 9.81 5.13 13.64
C GLN A 163 10.18 4.86 12.18
N GLN A 164 9.29 5.17 11.22
CA GLN A 164 9.56 5.03 9.78
C GLN A 164 10.12 6.32 9.15
N LEU A 165 10.21 7.40 9.94
CA LEU A 165 10.70 8.71 9.49
C LEU A 165 12.21 8.76 9.27
N ASP A 166 12.96 7.86 9.88
CA ASP A 166 14.42 7.85 9.85
C ASP A 166 14.97 7.79 8.43
N ILE A 167 14.25 7.23 7.45
CA ILE A 167 14.73 7.15 6.06
C ILE A 167 14.44 8.42 5.24
N TYR A 168 13.40 9.19 5.58
CA TYR A 168 12.96 10.34 4.78
C TYR A 168 13.37 11.69 5.38
N LEU A 169 13.50 11.77 6.70
CA LEU A 169 13.90 13.01 7.38
C LEU A 169 15.42 13.17 7.51
N ASN A 170 16.19 12.08 7.45
CA ASN A 170 17.61 12.12 7.80
C ASN A 170 18.55 12.60 6.68
N ASN A 171 18.02 12.81 5.46
CA ASN A 171 18.84 13.16 4.29
C ASN A 171 18.51 14.52 3.67
N ASP A 172 17.49 15.24 4.16
CA ASP A 172 17.12 16.57 3.65
C ASP A 172 16.84 17.54 4.79
N ARG A 173 17.70 18.56 4.88
CA ARG A 173 17.65 19.62 5.90
C ARG A 173 16.36 20.43 5.85
N GLU A 174 15.86 20.78 4.67
CA GLU A 174 14.66 21.60 4.53
C GLU A 174 13.40 20.81 4.89
N ILE A 175 13.34 19.53 4.53
CA ILE A 175 12.28 18.62 4.98
C ILE A 175 12.33 18.50 6.51
N ALA A 176 13.51 18.25 7.09
CA ALA A 176 13.68 18.14 8.53
C ALA A 176 13.24 19.41 9.28
N LEU A 177 13.66 20.59 8.83
CA LEU A 177 13.26 21.87 9.42
C LEU A 177 11.74 22.10 9.32
N THR A 178 11.14 21.81 8.16
CA THR A 178 9.70 21.98 7.97
C THR A 178 8.91 20.99 8.82
N ALA A 179 9.42 19.76 8.95
CA ALA A 179 8.85 18.72 9.77
C ALA A 179 8.86 19.09 11.26
N VAL A 180 9.99 19.61 11.76
CA VAL A 180 10.12 20.13 13.13
C VAL A 180 9.21 21.33 13.39
N ARG A 181 9.02 22.21 12.40
CA ARG A 181 8.09 23.35 12.49
C ARG A 181 6.63 22.92 12.61
N LYS A 182 6.27 21.77 12.04
CA LYS A 182 4.91 21.20 12.13
C LYS A 182 4.69 20.42 13.41
N GLU A 183 5.61 19.53 13.77
CA GLU A 183 5.52 18.69 14.96
C GLU A 183 6.86 18.64 15.69
N ARG A 184 6.90 19.21 16.88
CA ARG A 184 8.11 19.30 17.70
C ARG A 184 8.70 17.92 18.00
N LEU A 185 7.85 16.91 18.17
CA LEU A 185 8.29 15.56 18.51
C LEU A 185 9.23 14.97 17.45
N VAL A 186 9.14 15.40 16.19
CA VAL A 186 10.02 14.97 15.10
C VAL A 186 11.50 15.22 15.38
N PHE A 187 11.82 16.30 16.11
CA PHE A 187 13.21 16.67 16.40
C PHE A 187 14.02 15.52 17.02
N ARG A 188 13.41 14.69 17.88
CA ARG A 188 14.10 13.57 18.56
C ARG A 188 14.46 12.41 17.62
N PHE A 189 13.84 12.35 16.44
CA PHE A 189 14.01 11.29 15.44
C PHE A 189 14.94 11.71 14.29
N LEU A 190 15.32 12.99 14.22
CA LEU A 190 16.32 13.46 13.26
C LEU A 190 17.69 12.83 13.53
N SER A 191 18.50 12.69 12.48
CA SER A 191 19.91 12.30 12.57
C SER A 191 20.69 13.26 13.46
N LYS A 192 21.81 12.81 14.03
CA LYS A 192 22.63 13.67 14.92
C LYS A 192 23.12 14.92 14.22
N GLU A 193 23.40 14.80 12.92
CA GLU A 193 23.81 15.88 12.03
C GLU A 193 22.71 16.95 11.95
N LEU A 194 21.46 16.55 11.69
CA LEU A 194 20.33 17.47 11.59
C LEU A 194 19.84 17.99 12.95
N GLN A 195 19.94 17.21 14.02
CA GLN A 195 19.73 17.71 15.39
C GLN A 195 20.73 18.80 15.77
N SER A 196 21.91 18.80 15.16
CA SER A 196 22.96 19.79 15.36
C SER A 196 22.88 20.95 14.35
N ASP A 197 21.91 20.94 13.43
CA ASP A 197 21.72 22.04 12.48
C ASP A 197 21.35 23.34 13.21
N GLU A 198 22.06 24.42 12.89
CA GLU A 198 21.92 25.70 13.58
C GLU A 198 20.50 26.28 13.49
N GLU A 199 19.84 26.17 12.33
CA GLU A 199 18.51 26.75 12.14
C GLU A 199 17.44 25.91 12.83
N ILE A 200 17.57 24.58 12.78
CA ILE A 200 16.67 23.68 13.51
C ILE A 200 16.80 23.91 15.01
N GLN A 201 18.02 24.00 15.54
CA GLN A 201 18.24 24.29 16.97
C GLN A 201 17.72 25.66 17.37
N LYS A 202 18.00 26.69 16.57
CA LYS A 202 17.51 28.04 16.81
C LYS A 202 15.99 28.07 16.89
N TYR A 203 15.30 27.46 15.92
CA TYR A 203 13.85 27.35 15.94
C TYR A 203 13.33 26.62 17.18
N MET A 204 13.96 25.50 17.57
CA MET A 204 13.58 24.72 18.75
C MET A 204 13.75 25.50 20.06
N ILE A 205 14.79 26.32 20.17
CA ILE A 205 15.04 27.18 21.33
C ILE A 205 14.06 28.35 21.36
N GLU A 206 13.85 29.03 20.23
CA GLU A 206 12.94 30.18 20.15
C GLU A 206 11.48 29.78 20.40
N SER A 207 11.06 28.64 19.86
CA SER A 207 9.67 28.19 19.95
C SER A 207 9.38 27.42 21.24
N PHE A 208 10.37 26.73 21.82
CA PHE A 208 10.16 25.77 22.92
C PHE A 208 11.20 25.84 24.04
N GLY A 209 12.08 26.85 24.06
CA GLY A 209 13.19 26.97 25.01
C GLY A 209 12.76 26.94 26.49
N ASN A 210 11.55 27.40 26.81
CA ASN A 210 11.02 27.34 28.17
C ASN A 210 10.75 25.89 28.66
N ASP A 211 10.42 24.95 27.78
CA ASP A 211 10.18 23.54 28.12
C ASP A 211 11.49 22.74 28.31
N LEU A 212 12.53 23.07 27.53
CA LEU A 212 13.85 22.45 27.61
C LEU A 212 14.60 22.86 28.89
N VAL A 213 14.38 24.08 29.37
CA VAL A 213 14.92 24.57 30.66
C VAL A 213 14.19 23.93 31.85
N ASN A 214 12.89 23.68 31.73
CA ASN A 214 12.09 23.08 32.82
C ASN A 214 12.26 21.55 32.93
N SER A 215 12.50 20.82 31.83
CA SER A 215 12.78 19.37 31.87
C SER A 215 14.14 19.03 32.50
N LYS A 216 15.16 19.87 32.29
CA LYS A 216 16.47 19.76 32.99
C LYS A 216 16.39 20.05 34.49
N LYS A 217 15.39 20.83 34.95
CA LYS A 217 15.15 21.08 36.38
C LYS A 217 14.39 19.93 37.07
N ARG A 218 13.52 19.20 36.35
CA ARG A 218 12.78 18.05 36.91
C ARG A 218 13.62 16.79 37.12
N ASN A 219 14.68 16.59 36.34
CA ASN A 219 15.59 15.43 36.52
C ASN A 219 16.73 15.70 37.54
N LYS A 220 16.59 16.74 38.39
CA LYS A 220 17.55 17.11 39.43
C LYS A 220 16.93 17.18 40.84
N ILE A 221 15.75 16.59 41.03
CA ILE A 221 15.11 16.42 42.35
C ILE A 221 14.92 14.92 42.59
#